data_AF-A0A2V7H3I4-F1
#
_entry.id   AF-A0A2V7H3I4-F1
#
_cell.length_a   1.000
_cell.length_b   1.000
_cell.length_c   1.000
_cell.angle_alpha   90.00
_cell.angle_beta   90.00
_cell.angle_gamma   90.00
#
_symmetry.space_group_name_H-M   'P 1'
#
loop_
_entity.id
_entity.type
_entity.pdbx_description
1 polymer ?
#
loop_
_entity_poly.entity_id
_entity_poly.type
_entity_poly.pdbx_seq_one_letter_code
_entity_poly.pdbx_strand_id
1 'polypeptide(L)'
;GRDPLVDHIAATPVPYRVIDLGPAYRGSVLGTFDVPQVLGYHGNELRYYDELLGGQGEWRNIGFLPLWDLLAVRYAIAPAEAKGIDSIPGYRRVLDTVPIANGDAGRARLFERVAPTLYARVVPGAVKADSAAIIPTLVDPRMDYSRIVLFSNDQPVTPEPLKQMPPPSPARAAVTAWQPGRMTVKLDPPPPQASYLLIAENWYPDWRAAVDGRPAPVLRGDYTFITVAVPAGTKLVELTFRSELYERGKLITILSLVVLLLGLLVAVARRGRNPHG
;
A
#
# COMPACT_ATOMS: atom_id res chain seq x y z
N GLY A 1 4.30 21.21 -14.41
CA GLY A 1 4.08 21.69 -13.03
C GLY A 1 2.97 20.89 -12.40
N ARG A 2 2.73 21.05 -11.09
CA ARG A 2 1.51 20.55 -10.45
C ARG A 2 0.30 21.28 -11.04
N ASP A 3 -0.80 20.56 -11.19
CA ASP A 3 -2.08 21.09 -11.64
C ASP A 3 -3.07 21.13 -10.45
N PRO A 4 -4.26 21.76 -10.60
CA PRO A 4 -5.21 21.90 -9.50
C PRO A 4 -5.66 20.58 -8.87
N LEU A 5 -5.65 19.48 -9.65
CA LEU A 5 -6.03 18.17 -9.17
C LEU A 5 -4.92 17.60 -8.28
N VAL A 6 -3.68 17.63 -8.75
CA VAL A 6 -2.52 17.19 -7.98
C VAL A 6 -2.36 18.02 -6.70
N ASP A 7 -2.57 19.34 -6.77
CA ASP A 7 -2.51 20.23 -5.61
C ASP A 7 -3.58 19.88 -4.55
N HIS A 8 -4.81 19.59 -4.99
CA HIS A 8 -5.89 19.17 -4.09
C HIS A 8 -5.57 17.84 -3.40
N ILE A 9 -5.06 16.86 -4.15
CA ILE A 9 -4.69 15.55 -3.58
C ILE A 9 -3.52 15.71 -2.60
N ALA A 10 -2.48 16.44 -3.00
CA ALA A 10 -1.27 16.63 -2.18
C ALA A 10 -1.52 17.40 -0.87
N ALA A 11 -2.61 18.16 -0.77
CA ALA A 11 -3.03 18.80 0.48
C ALA A 11 -3.50 17.80 1.55
N THR A 12 -3.79 16.56 1.15
CA THR A 12 -4.22 15.50 2.07
C THR A 12 -3.02 14.75 2.65
N PRO A 13 -2.96 14.58 3.99
CA PRO A 13 -1.92 13.75 4.62
C PRO A 13 -2.04 12.28 4.20
N VAL A 14 -0.91 11.70 3.80
CA VAL A 14 -0.76 10.25 3.58
C VAL A 14 -0.85 9.48 4.91
N PRO A 15 -1.28 8.21 4.91
CA PRO A 15 -1.51 7.34 3.74
C PRO A 15 -2.96 7.29 3.23
N TYR A 16 -3.08 7.14 1.92
CA TYR A 16 -4.31 6.85 1.15
C TYR A 16 -3.91 6.33 -0.24
N ARG A 17 -4.87 5.84 -1.03
CA ARG A 17 -4.65 5.56 -2.46
C ARG A 17 -5.53 6.40 -3.38
N VAL A 18 -5.05 6.59 -4.60
CA VAL A 18 -5.74 7.25 -5.70
C VAL A 18 -5.93 6.26 -6.85
N ILE A 19 -7.13 6.24 -7.43
CA ILE A 19 -7.40 5.48 -8.65
C ILE A 19 -7.60 6.43 -9.83
N ASP A 20 -7.00 6.11 -10.97
CA ASP A 20 -7.27 6.80 -12.24
C ASP A 20 -8.11 5.87 -13.13
N LEU A 21 -9.37 6.24 -13.39
CA LEU A 21 -10.38 5.40 -14.08
C LEU A 21 -10.30 5.44 -15.61
N GLY A 22 -9.35 6.20 -16.13
CA GLY A 22 -8.94 6.17 -17.52
C GLY A 22 -7.48 6.61 -17.59
N PRO A 23 -6.86 6.74 -18.76
CA PRO A 23 -5.56 7.39 -18.85
C PRO A 23 -5.74 8.90 -18.69
N ALA A 24 -6.29 9.40 -17.57
CA ALA A 24 -6.31 10.84 -17.33
C ALA A 24 -4.86 11.32 -17.23
N TYR A 25 -4.05 10.66 -16.41
CA TYR A 25 -2.60 10.83 -16.37
C TYR A 25 -1.89 9.67 -17.08
N ARG A 26 -0.83 9.98 -17.82
CA ARG A 26 0.00 8.96 -18.50
C ARG A 26 0.89 8.23 -17.50
N GLY A 27 0.93 6.90 -17.61
CA GLY A 27 1.91 6.06 -16.90
C GLY A 27 1.97 6.35 -15.41
N SER A 28 3.17 6.64 -14.90
CA SER A 28 3.45 6.91 -13.49
C SER A 28 3.63 8.40 -13.16
N VAL A 29 3.07 9.31 -13.98
CA VAL A 29 3.22 10.77 -13.79
C VAL A 29 2.83 11.21 -12.37
N LEU A 30 1.74 10.67 -11.82
CA LEU A 30 1.30 10.99 -10.46
C LEU A 30 2.33 10.57 -9.39
N GLY A 31 3.12 9.53 -9.66
CA GLY A 31 4.25 9.13 -8.81
C GLY A 31 5.34 10.20 -8.71
N THR A 32 5.52 11.06 -9.72
CA THR A 32 6.48 12.19 -9.65
C THR A 32 6.06 13.28 -8.66
N PHE A 33 4.81 13.25 -8.20
CA PHE A 33 4.25 14.17 -7.22
C PHE A 33 3.98 13.51 -5.87
N ASP A 34 4.51 12.30 -5.65
CA ASP A 34 4.30 11.48 -4.45
C ASP A 34 2.81 11.13 -4.20
N VAL A 35 2.00 11.05 -5.26
CA VAL A 35 0.60 10.63 -5.17
C VAL A 35 0.52 9.10 -5.25
N PRO A 36 0.09 8.40 -4.18
CA PRO A 36 0.07 6.94 -4.17
C PRO A 36 -1.08 6.41 -5.05
N GLN A 37 -0.75 5.63 -6.08
CA GLN A 37 -1.74 5.10 -7.01
C GLN A 37 -2.10 3.63 -6.74
N VAL A 38 -3.36 3.26 -6.99
CA VAL A 38 -3.81 1.87 -7.01
C VAL A 38 -3.30 1.13 -8.24
N LEU A 39 -3.37 1.80 -9.39
CA LEU A 39 -3.05 1.28 -10.71
C LEU A 39 -1.73 1.86 -11.21
N GLY A 40 -1.15 1.23 -12.23
CA GLY A 40 0.12 1.63 -12.84
C GLY A 40 1.30 0.83 -12.34
N TYR A 41 2.40 0.88 -13.10
CA TYR A 41 3.59 0.07 -12.85
C TYR A 41 4.31 0.50 -11.58
N HIS A 42 4.29 -0.35 -10.57
CA HIS A 42 5.16 -0.26 -9.42
C HIS A 42 6.26 -1.30 -9.60
N GLY A 43 7.54 -0.94 -9.48
CA GLY A 43 8.67 -1.88 -9.67
C GLY A 43 8.70 -3.06 -8.67
N ASN A 44 7.74 -3.12 -7.75
CA ASN A 44 7.49 -4.20 -6.80
C ASN A 44 6.04 -4.72 -6.90
N GLU A 45 5.46 -4.76 -8.11
CA GLU A 45 4.17 -5.42 -8.38
C GLU A 45 4.27 -6.89 -7.96
N LEU A 46 3.84 -7.14 -6.73
CA LEU A 46 3.80 -8.46 -6.16
C LEU A 46 2.68 -9.22 -6.86
N ARG A 47 2.98 -10.41 -7.36
CA ARG A 47 2.02 -11.34 -7.99
C ARG A 47 0.64 -11.35 -7.29
N TYR A 48 0.63 -11.31 -5.96
CA TYR A 48 -0.60 -11.27 -5.16
C TYR A 48 -1.47 -10.02 -5.38
N TYR A 49 -0.85 -8.85 -5.52
CA TYR A 49 -1.56 -7.60 -5.79
C TYR A 49 -2.18 -7.61 -7.19
N ASP A 50 -1.43 -8.06 -8.20
CA ASP A 50 -1.94 -8.18 -9.57
C ASP A 50 -3.11 -9.17 -9.67
N GLU A 51 -2.96 -10.34 -9.04
CA GLU A 51 -4.01 -11.35 -8.94
C GLU A 51 -5.26 -10.78 -8.23
N LEU A 52 -5.10 -10.02 -7.12
CA LEU A 52 -6.21 -9.36 -6.44
C LEU A 52 -6.93 -8.35 -7.34
N LEU A 53 -6.20 -7.56 -8.12
CA LEU A 53 -6.78 -6.62 -9.08
C LEU A 53 -7.43 -7.33 -10.28
N GLY A 54 -7.21 -8.64 -10.45
CA GLY A 54 -7.80 -9.45 -11.50
C GLY A 54 -6.90 -9.67 -12.71
N GLY A 55 -5.59 -9.46 -12.58
CA GLY A 55 -4.58 -9.68 -13.62
C GLY A 55 -3.83 -8.40 -14.00
N GLN A 56 -2.54 -8.55 -14.30
CA GLN A 56 -1.67 -7.45 -14.69
C GLN A 56 -2.16 -6.81 -16.00
N GLY A 57 -2.50 -5.52 -15.97
CA GLY A 57 -3.03 -4.78 -17.12
C GLY A 57 -4.47 -5.10 -17.51
N GLU A 58 -5.10 -6.14 -16.93
CA GLU A 58 -6.52 -6.43 -17.13
C GLU A 58 -7.40 -5.74 -16.07
N TRP A 59 -6.94 -5.74 -14.81
CA TRP A 59 -7.60 -5.12 -13.65
C TRP A 59 -9.11 -5.40 -13.54
N ARG A 60 -9.53 -6.64 -13.86
CA ARG A 60 -10.94 -7.06 -13.93
C ARG A 60 -11.73 -6.79 -12.65
N ASN A 61 -11.06 -6.80 -11.50
CA ASN A 61 -11.73 -6.65 -10.20
C ASN A 61 -11.91 -5.18 -9.79
N ILE A 62 -11.36 -4.22 -10.52
CA ILE A 62 -11.43 -2.80 -10.13
C ILE A 62 -12.83 -2.22 -10.26
N GLY A 63 -13.71 -2.86 -11.05
CA GLY A 63 -15.12 -2.50 -11.13
C GLY A 63 -15.91 -2.79 -9.85
N PHE A 64 -15.40 -3.64 -8.96
CA PHE A 64 -16.04 -3.93 -7.67
C PHE A 64 -15.70 -2.83 -6.66
N LEU A 65 -16.61 -1.86 -6.50
CA LEU A 65 -16.44 -0.74 -5.56
C LEU A 65 -16.10 -1.13 -4.11
N PRO A 66 -16.60 -2.25 -3.53
CA PRO A 66 -16.15 -2.70 -2.21
C PRO A 66 -14.63 -2.90 -2.14
N LEU A 67 -13.98 -3.35 -3.21
CA LEU A 67 -12.53 -3.54 -3.24
C LEU A 67 -11.77 -2.22 -3.00
N TRP A 68 -12.37 -1.08 -3.36
CA TRP A 68 -11.77 0.24 -3.13
C TRP A 68 -11.70 0.59 -1.64
N ASP A 69 -12.59 0.02 -0.82
CA ASP A 69 -12.52 0.13 0.63
C ASP A 69 -11.37 -0.67 1.22
N LEU A 70 -11.18 -1.90 0.72
CA LEU A 70 -10.05 -2.71 1.11
C LEU A 70 -8.72 -2.04 0.73
N LEU A 71 -8.66 -1.45 -0.47
CA LEU A 71 -7.50 -0.73 -1.01
C LEU A 71 -7.27 0.66 -0.38
N ALA A 72 -8.19 1.15 0.46
CA ALA A 72 -8.15 2.51 1.04
C ALA A 72 -8.09 3.63 -0.02
N VAL A 73 -8.89 3.51 -1.07
CA VAL A 73 -9.00 4.52 -2.13
C VAL A 73 -9.76 5.74 -1.62
N ARG A 74 -9.06 6.86 -1.50
CA ARG A 74 -9.64 8.13 -1.07
C ARG A 74 -10.07 9.00 -2.25
N TYR A 75 -9.30 8.99 -3.32
CA TYR A 75 -9.54 9.80 -4.51
C TYR A 75 -9.72 8.94 -5.76
N ALA A 76 -10.68 9.31 -6.60
CA ALA A 76 -10.84 8.76 -7.93
C ALA A 76 -10.77 9.89 -8.97
N ILE A 77 -9.98 9.67 -10.00
CA ILE A 77 -9.79 10.58 -11.12
C ILE A 77 -10.53 9.99 -12.31
N ALA A 78 -11.27 10.83 -13.03
CA ALA A 78 -11.93 10.43 -14.28
C ALA A 78 -11.67 11.48 -15.36
N PRO A 79 -11.33 11.10 -16.61
CA PRO A 79 -11.31 12.02 -17.73
C PRO A 79 -12.63 12.78 -17.86
N ALA A 80 -12.58 14.07 -18.19
CA ALA A 80 -13.80 14.88 -18.35
C ALA A 80 -14.73 14.35 -19.45
N GLU A 81 -14.16 13.69 -20.46
CA GLU A 81 -14.91 13.13 -21.59
C GLU A 81 -15.43 11.71 -21.32
N ALA A 82 -15.10 11.11 -20.17
CA ALA A 82 -15.53 9.76 -19.82
C ALA A 82 -17.07 9.74 -19.66
N LYS A 83 -17.74 9.09 -20.64
CA LYS A 83 -19.19 8.88 -20.62
C LYS A 83 -19.56 7.90 -19.51
N GLY A 84 -20.57 8.21 -18.72
CA GLY A 84 -21.09 7.34 -17.67
C GLY A 84 -20.39 7.44 -16.31
N ILE A 85 -19.40 8.33 -16.14
CA ILE A 85 -18.75 8.62 -14.85
C ILE A 85 -19.13 10.04 -14.39
N ASP A 86 -20.44 10.25 -14.20
CA ASP A 86 -20.96 11.51 -13.64
C ASP A 86 -21.00 11.49 -12.11
N SER A 87 -21.17 10.29 -11.54
CA SER A 87 -21.17 10.03 -10.11
C SER A 87 -20.59 8.65 -9.81
N ILE A 88 -19.89 8.51 -8.69
CA ILE A 88 -19.36 7.23 -8.20
C ILE A 88 -20.00 6.97 -6.82
N PRO A 89 -20.67 5.82 -6.59
CA PRO A 89 -21.26 5.50 -5.29
C PRO A 89 -20.23 5.61 -4.16
N GLY A 90 -20.60 6.33 -3.09
CA GLY A 90 -19.71 6.56 -1.94
C GLY A 90 -18.67 7.68 -2.12
N TYR A 91 -18.65 8.36 -3.28
CA TYR A 91 -17.78 9.49 -3.55
C TYR A 91 -18.57 10.74 -3.91
N ARG A 92 -18.07 11.89 -3.46
CA ARG A 92 -18.55 13.21 -3.87
C ARG A 92 -17.59 13.80 -4.90
N ARG A 93 -18.12 14.51 -5.89
CA ARG A 93 -17.29 15.25 -6.84
C ARG A 93 -16.79 16.53 -6.19
N VAL A 94 -15.47 16.69 -6.07
CA VAL A 94 -14.82 17.85 -5.44
C VAL A 94 -14.25 18.82 -6.46
N LEU A 95 -13.86 18.33 -7.64
CA LEU A 95 -13.50 19.15 -8.80
C LEU A 95 -14.28 18.63 -10.01
N ASP A 96 -14.99 19.53 -10.69
CA ASP A 96 -15.88 19.15 -11.78
C ASP A 96 -15.12 18.90 -13.08
N THR A 97 -14.53 19.94 -13.69
CA THR A 97 -13.73 19.79 -14.92
C THR A 97 -12.54 20.75 -14.87
N VAL A 98 -11.40 20.26 -14.38
CA VAL A 98 -10.16 21.04 -14.24
C VAL A 98 -9.15 20.65 -15.32
N PRO A 99 -8.31 21.60 -15.80
CA PRO A 99 -7.20 21.25 -16.68
C PRO A 99 -6.19 20.39 -15.91
N ILE A 100 -5.63 19.40 -16.59
CA ILE A 100 -4.55 18.56 -16.05
C ILE A 100 -3.29 18.78 -16.87
N ALA A 101 -2.14 18.82 -16.18
CA ALA A 101 -0.84 18.88 -16.83
C ALA A 101 -0.31 17.46 -17.02
N ASN A 102 0.33 17.17 -18.15
CA ASN A 102 0.95 15.87 -18.43
C ASN A 102 -0.02 14.67 -18.50
N GLY A 103 -1.30 14.93 -18.80
CA GLY A 103 -2.34 13.92 -19.00
C GLY A 103 -2.82 13.85 -20.45
N ASP A 104 -3.31 12.68 -20.90
CA ASP A 104 -3.87 12.50 -22.25
C ASP A 104 -5.22 13.19 -22.43
N ALA A 105 -6.02 13.21 -21.37
CA ALA A 105 -7.37 13.73 -21.42
C ALA A 105 -7.44 15.27 -21.48
N GLY A 106 -6.36 15.97 -21.13
CA GLY A 106 -6.29 17.44 -21.03
C GLY A 106 -7.15 18.06 -19.91
N ARG A 107 -8.24 17.41 -19.52
CA ARG A 107 -9.13 17.78 -18.41
C ARG A 107 -9.64 16.56 -17.67
N ALA A 108 -9.79 16.67 -16.35
CA ALA A 108 -10.30 15.60 -15.50
C ALA A 108 -11.25 16.12 -14.42
N ARG A 109 -11.99 15.17 -13.86
CA ARG A 109 -12.82 15.32 -12.66
C ARG A 109 -12.13 14.65 -11.48
N LEU A 110 -12.30 15.20 -10.28
CA LEU A 110 -11.83 14.60 -9.05
C LEU A 110 -13.01 14.26 -8.14
N PHE A 111 -13.03 13.02 -7.69
CA PHE A 111 -13.98 12.50 -6.72
C PHE A 111 -13.26 12.14 -5.42
N GLU A 112 -13.84 12.52 -4.28
CA GLU A 112 -13.34 12.23 -2.94
C GLU A 112 -14.33 11.31 -2.21
N ARG A 113 -13.82 10.31 -1.49
CA ARG A 113 -14.64 9.40 -0.69
C ARG A 113 -15.39 10.17 0.40
N VAL A 114 -16.72 10.01 0.47
CA VAL A 114 -17.57 10.71 1.45
C VAL A 114 -17.24 10.28 2.89
N ALA A 115 -17.02 8.98 3.10
CA ALA A 115 -16.56 8.40 4.35
C ALA A 115 -15.22 7.70 4.09
N PRO A 116 -14.08 8.37 4.31
CA PRO A 116 -12.76 7.80 4.02
C PRO A 116 -12.52 6.52 4.80
N THR A 117 -12.16 5.46 4.08
CA THR A 117 -11.83 4.18 4.68
C THR A 117 -10.44 4.23 5.31
N LEU A 118 -10.31 3.63 6.49
CA LEU A 118 -9.05 3.65 7.23
C LEU A 118 -7.98 2.84 6.49
N TYR A 119 -6.80 3.42 6.35
CA TYR A 119 -5.64 2.74 5.75
C TYR A 119 -5.15 1.57 6.60
N ALA A 120 -5.26 1.70 7.92
CA ALA A 120 -5.02 0.62 8.88
C ALA A 120 -6.32 0.37 9.66
N ARG A 121 -6.67 -0.90 9.85
CA ARG A 121 -7.92 -1.31 10.52
C ARG A 121 -7.67 -2.47 11.49
N VAL A 122 -8.34 -2.43 12.63
CA VAL A 122 -8.32 -3.54 13.60
C VAL A 122 -9.52 -4.43 13.32
N VAL A 123 -9.28 -5.69 12.96
CA VAL A 123 -10.32 -6.67 12.73
C VAL A 123 -10.32 -7.72 13.85
N PRO A 124 -11.49 -8.05 14.43
CA PRO A 124 -11.60 -8.91 15.60
C PRO A 124 -11.50 -10.40 15.30
N GLY A 125 -11.72 -10.83 14.06
CA GLY A 125 -11.67 -12.23 13.66
C GLY A 125 -10.77 -12.48 12.46
N ALA A 126 -10.45 -13.75 12.22
CA ALA A 126 -9.80 -14.18 11.01
C ALA A 126 -10.28 -15.56 10.59
N VAL A 127 -10.22 -15.84 9.28
CA VAL A 127 -10.62 -17.12 8.70
C VAL A 127 -9.52 -17.60 7.77
N LYS A 128 -9.18 -18.88 7.85
CA LYS A 128 -8.36 -19.55 6.84
C LYS A 128 -9.23 -20.06 5.70
N ALA A 129 -8.78 -19.82 4.48
CA ALA A 129 -9.45 -20.29 3.27
C ALA A 129 -8.43 -20.75 2.22
N ASP A 130 -8.90 -21.57 1.29
CA ASP A 130 -8.11 -21.89 0.10
C ASP A 130 -7.85 -20.62 -0.70
N SER A 131 -6.63 -20.47 -1.24
CA SER A 131 -6.23 -19.27 -1.97
C SER A 131 -7.15 -18.93 -3.14
N ALA A 132 -7.77 -19.95 -3.76
CA ALA A 132 -8.73 -19.77 -4.85
C ALA A 132 -10.06 -19.15 -4.41
N ALA A 133 -10.44 -19.26 -3.13
CA ALA A 133 -11.68 -18.72 -2.59
C ALA A 133 -11.52 -17.30 -2.00
N ILE A 134 -10.29 -16.86 -1.70
CA ILE A 134 -10.04 -15.57 -1.05
C ILE A 134 -10.48 -14.39 -1.94
N ILE A 135 -9.98 -14.28 -3.17
CA ILE A 135 -10.33 -13.16 -4.06
C ILE A 135 -11.85 -13.11 -4.33
N PRO A 136 -12.53 -14.20 -4.71
CA PRO A 136 -13.98 -14.20 -4.87
C PRO A 136 -14.74 -13.72 -3.62
N THR A 137 -14.25 -14.07 -2.43
CA THR A 137 -14.84 -13.59 -1.16
C THR A 137 -14.58 -12.10 -0.95
N LEU A 138 -13.37 -11.61 -1.27
CA LEU A 138 -13.01 -10.19 -1.12
C LEU A 138 -13.78 -9.27 -2.06
N VAL A 139 -14.22 -9.74 -3.23
CA VAL A 139 -15.02 -8.93 -4.17
C VAL A 139 -16.53 -9.10 -3.97
N ASP A 140 -16.97 -9.98 -3.07
CA ASP A 140 -18.39 -10.14 -2.73
C ASP A 140 -18.90 -8.88 -2.01
N PRO A 141 -19.99 -8.22 -2.50
CA PRO A 141 -20.54 -7.02 -1.87
C PRO A 141 -21.00 -7.19 -0.41
N ARG A 142 -21.16 -8.42 0.06
CA ARG A 142 -21.53 -8.75 1.45
C ARG A 142 -20.31 -8.83 2.37
N MET A 143 -19.10 -8.80 1.84
CA MET A 143 -17.87 -8.88 2.62
C MET A 143 -17.68 -7.60 3.45
N ASP A 144 -17.54 -7.76 4.76
CA ASP A 144 -17.26 -6.66 5.70
C ASP A 144 -15.80 -6.74 6.16
N TYR A 145 -14.95 -5.91 5.54
CA TYR A 145 -13.51 -5.82 5.84
C TYR A 145 -13.19 -5.29 7.25
N SER A 146 -14.20 -4.90 8.05
CA SER A 146 -14.00 -4.45 9.44
C SER A 146 -14.11 -5.58 10.47
N ARG A 147 -14.56 -6.78 10.05
CA ARG A 147 -14.90 -7.88 10.98
C ARG A 147 -13.94 -9.05 10.92
N ILE A 148 -13.49 -9.42 9.73
CA ILE A 148 -12.62 -10.57 9.52
C ILE A 148 -11.53 -10.25 8.50
N VAL A 149 -10.36 -10.83 8.71
CA VAL A 149 -9.30 -10.95 7.70
C VAL A 149 -9.25 -12.39 7.19
N LEU A 150 -9.03 -12.55 5.88
CA LEU A 150 -8.84 -13.85 5.25
C LEU A 150 -7.35 -14.17 5.14
N PHE A 151 -6.98 -15.36 5.60
CA PHE A 151 -5.64 -15.92 5.44
C PHE A 151 -5.66 -17.11 4.51
N SER A 152 -4.66 -17.22 3.65
CA SER A 152 -4.42 -18.47 2.92
C SER A 152 -3.84 -19.53 3.87
N ASN A 153 -4.07 -20.80 3.54
CA ASN A 153 -3.67 -21.93 4.40
C ASN A 153 -2.15 -22.00 4.68
N ASP A 154 -1.32 -21.45 3.79
CA ASP A 154 0.14 -21.33 3.92
C ASP A 154 0.59 -20.32 5.01
N GLN A 155 -0.30 -19.44 5.48
CA GLN A 155 0.08 -18.44 6.48
C GLN A 155 0.32 -19.09 7.85
N PRO A 156 1.42 -18.75 8.55
CA PRO A 156 1.81 -19.34 9.83
C PRO A 156 1.02 -18.74 11.00
N VAL A 157 -0.31 -18.81 10.91
CA VAL A 157 -1.26 -18.34 11.91
C VAL A 157 -2.37 -19.36 12.10
N THR A 158 -2.86 -19.51 13.32
CA THR A 158 -4.02 -20.35 13.63
C THR A 158 -5.07 -19.45 14.27
N PRO A 159 -6.02 -18.90 13.47
CA PRO A 159 -7.12 -18.11 14.01
C PRO A 159 -7.98 -18.88 14.98
N GLU A 160 -8.56 -18.18 15.97
CA GLU A 160 -9.58 -18.78 16.81
C GLU A 160 -10.83 -19.11 15.96
N PRO A 161 -11.42 -20.32 16.12
CA PRO A 161 -12.62 -20.69 15.38
C PRO A 161 -13.78 -19.72 15.63
N LEU A 162 -14.32 -19.14 14.56
CA LEU A 162 -15.47 -18.25 14.64
C LEU A 162 -16.75 -19.07 14.78
N LYS A 163 -17.43 -18.94 15.93
CA LYS A 163 -18.77 -19.52 16.15
C LYS A 163 -19.88 -18.72 15.45
N GLN A 164 -19.65 -17.41 15.34
CA GLN A 164 -20.52 -16.45 14.68
C GLN A 164 -19.67 -15.28 14.18
N MET A 165 -20.23 -14.45 13.31
CA MET A 165 -19.56 -13.24 12.85
C MET A 165 -19.36 -12.29 14.04
N PRO A 166 -18.11 -11.85 14.34
CA PRO A 166 -17.88 -10.91 15.41
C PRO A 166 -18.50 -9.53 15.08
N PRO A 167 -18.88 -8.74 16.10
CA PRO A 167 -19.17 -7.32 15.89
C PRO A 167 -17.89 -6.60 15.43
N PRO A 168 -17.97 -5.44 14.74
CA PRO A 168 -16.79 -4.66 14.40
C PRO A 168 -15.97 -4.30 15.65
N SER A 169 -14.65 -4.23 15.51
CA SER A 169 -13.78 -3.86 16.63
C SER A 169 -14.07 -2.42 17.07
N PRO A 170 -14.18 -2.14 18.38
CA PRO A 170 -14.27 -0.75 18.87
C PRO A 170 -12.92 -0.03 18.78
N ALA A 171 -11.82 -0.75 18.56
CA ALA A 171 -10.50 -0.16 18.43
C ALA A 171 -10.31 0.55 17.09
N ARG A 172 -9.56 1.65 17.13
CA ARG A 172 -9.23 2.42 15.92
C ARG A 172 -7.73 2.39 15.71
N ALA A 173 -7.32 2.17 14.47
CA ALA A 173 -5.93 2.26 14.06
C ALA A 173 -5.68 3.57 13.32
N ALA A 174 -4.69 4.32 13.78
CA ALA A 174 -4.23 5.55 13.14
C ALA A 174 -2.76 5.40 12.74
N VAL A 175 -2.47 5.55 11.44
CA VAL A 175 -1.07 5.61 10.97
C VAL A 175 -0.53 7.00 11.33
N THR A 176 0.32 7.07 12.34
CA THR A 176 0.86 8.34 12.86
C THR A 176 2.19 8.73 12.24
N ALA A 177 2.89 7.77 11.63
CA ALA A 177 4.08 8.01 10.83
C ALA A 177 4.08 7.04 9.66
N TRP A 178 4.29 7.58 8.46
CA TRP A 178 4.35 6.81 7.22
C TRP A 178 5.52 7.30 6.39
N GLN A 179 6.46 6.41 6.12
CA GLN A 179 7.64 6.64 5.29
C GLN A 179 7.90 5.39 4.45
N PRO A 180 8.61 5.48 3.32
CA PRO A 180 9.04 4.30 2.58
C PRO A 180 9.75 3.30 3.51
N GLY A 181 9.19 2.09 3.60
CA GLY A 181 9.73 1.02 4.44
C GLY A 181 9.60 1.21 5.96
N ARG A 182 8.89 2.23 6.45
CA ARG A 182 8.64 2.42 7.91
C ARG A 182 7.23 2.95 8.17
N MET A 183 6.51 2.30 9.08
CA MET A 183 5.19 2.76 9.51
C MET A 183 5.03 2.65 11.01
N THR A 184 4.33 3.60 11.61
CA THR A 184 3.90 3.55 13.01
C THR A 184 2.41 3.68 13.08
N VAL A 185 1.75 2.72 13.70
CA VAL A 185 0.30 2.66 13.86
C VAL A 185 -0.04 2.67 15.34
N LYS A 186 -0.83 3.67 15.77
CA LYS A 186 -1.38 3.74 17.12
C LYS A 186 -2.79 3.18 17.16
N LEU A 187 -3.09 2.42 18.21
CA LEU A 187 -4.41 1.87 18.47
C LEU A 187 -5.07 2.60 19.64
N ASP A 188 -6.14 3.34 19.37
CA ASP A 188 -6.86 4.12 20.38
C ASP A 188 -8.38 4.25 20.06
N PRO A 189 -9.29 3.67 20.87
CA PRO A 189 -8.98 2.83 22.03
C PRO A 189 -8.26 1.53 21.61
N PRO A 190 -7.48 0.91 22.51
CA PRO A 190 -6.83 -0.37 22.21
C PRO A 190 -7.89 -1.50 22.06
N PRO A 191 -7.57 -2.59 21.33
CA PRO A 191 -8.49 -3.70 21.16
C PRO A 191 -8.78 -4.39 22.50
N PRO A 192 -10.05 -4.67 22.82
CA PRO A 192 -10.41 -5.32 24.09
C PRO A 192 -10.07 -6.81 24.13
N GLN A 193 -9.83 -7.42 22.97
CA GLN A 193 -9.49 -8.83 22.79
C GLN A 193 -8.36 -8.99 21.77
N ALA A 194 -7.81 -10.19 21.64
CA ALA A 194 -6.87 -10.48 20.56
C ALA A 194 -7.54 -10.18 19.20
N SER A 195 -6.80 -9.54 18.30
CA SER A 195 -7.31 -9.04 17.03
C SER A 195 -6.19 -9.04 15.99
N TYR A 196 -6.49 -8.57 14.78
CA TYR A 196 -5.51 -8.39 13.72
C TYR A 196 -5.51 -6.95 13.26
N LEU A 197 -4.32 -6.37 13.12
CA LEU A 197 -4.12 -5.11 12.43
C LEU A 197 -3.88 -5.40 10.95
N LEU A 198 -4.85 -5.06 10.10
CA LEU A 198 -4.73 -5.10 8.64
C LEU A 198 -4.35 -3.71 8.13
N ILE A 199 -3.30 -3.63 7.32
CA ILE A 199 -2.83 -2.38 6.72
C ILE A 199 -2.96 -2.52 5.21
N ALA A 200 -3.57 -1.53 4.55
CA ALA A 200 -3.70 -1.47 3.09
C ALA A 200 -2.36 -1.19 2.39
N GLU A 201 -1.29 -1.89 2.78
CA GLU A 201 0.05 -1.86 2.24
C GLU A 201 0.44 -3.29 1.83
N ASN A 202 1.19 -3.44 0.75
CA ASN A 202 1.48 -4.77 0.21
C ASN A 202 2.48 -5.52 1.10
N TRP A 203 2.18 -6.79 1.36
CA TRP A 203 3.00 -7.70 2.14
C TRP A 203 4.21 -8.17 1.34
N TYR A 204 5.35 -8.25 2.02
CA TYR A 204 6.59 -8.82 1.50
C TYR A 204 7.35 -9.52 2.64
N PRO A 205 8.09 -10.62 2.38
CA PRO A 205 8.79 -11.38 3.42
C PRO A 205 9.75 -10.56 4.32
N ASP A 206 10.35 -9.50 3.79
CA ASP A 206 11.34 -8.67 4.50
C ASP A 206 10.72 -7.62 5.44
N TRP A 207 9.39 -7.56 5.54
CA TRP A 207 8.72 -6.74 6.55
C TRP A 207 8.88 -7.35 7.95
N ARG A 208 9.18 -6.49 8.92
CA ARG A 208 9.25 -6.83 10.35
C ARG A 208 8.29 -5.94 11.11
N ALA A 209 7.60 -6.51 12.10
CA ALA A 209 6.74 -5.76 13.00
C ALA A 209 7.20 -5.87 14.45
N ALA A 210 6.93 -4.83 15.22
CA ALA A 210 6.98 -4.84 16.68
C ALA A 210 5.62 -4.39 17.22
N VAL A 211 5.06 -5.15 18.16
CA VAL A 211 3.82 -4.87 18.86
C VAL A 211 4.17 -4.50 20.30
N ASP A 212 3.90 -3.26 20.68
CA ASP A 212 4.34 -2.66 21.95
C ASP A 212 5.83 -2.96 22.26
N GLY A 213 6.69 -2.82 21.25
CA GLY A 213 8.14 -3.04 21.34
C GLY A 213 8.60 -4.49 21.25
N ARG A 214 7.70 -5.48 21.17
CA ARG A 214 8.05 -6.90 21.04
C ARG A 214 7.95 -7.37 19.59
N PRO A 215 8.94 -8.11 19.05
CA PRO A 215 8.87 -8.65 17.70
C PRO A 215 7.60 -9.47 17.46
N ALA A 216 6.94 -9.24 16.33
CA ALA A 216 5.75 -9.96 15.91
C ALA A 216 5.86 -10.40 14.44
N PRO A 217 5.33 -11.59 14.07
CA PRO A 217 5.25 -12.01 12.68
C PRO A 217 4.42 -11.05 11.83
N VAL A 218 4.86 -10.84 10.59
CA VAL A 218 4.10 -10.10 9.57
C VAL A 218 3.47 -11.11 8.61
N LEU A 219 2.14 -11.15 8.60
CA LEU A 219 1.33 -12.08 7.82
C LEU A 219 0.79 -11.41 6.55
N ARG A 220 0.47 -12.23 5.56
CA ARG A 220 -0.26 -11.81 4.35
C ARG A 220 -1.75 -12.08 4.55
N GLY A 221 -2.50 -11.05 4.92
CA GLY A 221 -3.96 -11.10 5.05
C GLY A 221 -4.65 -10.44 3.87
N ASP A 222 -5.92 -10.78 3.66
CA ASP A 222 -6.75 -10.32 2.54
C ASP A 222 -5.96 -10.35 1.22
N TYR A 223 -5.36 -11.52 1.00
CA TYR A 223 -4.57 -11.91 -0.16
C TYR A 223 -3.21 -11.24 -0.35
N THR A 224 -3.09 -9.93 -0.14
CA THR A 224 -1.86 -9.17 -0.46
C THR A 224 -1.42 -8.21 0.64
N PHE A 225 -2.23 -7.98 1.67
CA PHE A 225 -2.00 -6.90 2.62
C PHE A 225 -1.21 -7.32 3.86
N ILE A 226 -0.42 -6.40 4.37
CA ILE A 226 0.28 -6.57 5.64
C ILE A 226 -0.76 -6.74 6.76
N THR A 227 -0.62 -7.84 7.49
CA THR A 227 -1.44 -8.12 8.67
C THR A 227 -0.55 -8.51 9.85
N VAL A 228 -0.83 -7.96 11.02
CA VAL A 228 -0.11 -8.26 12.26
C VAL A 228 -1.10 -8.69 13.33
N ALA A 229 -0.86 -9.83 13.99
CA ALA A 229 -1.65 -10.23 15.14
C ALA A 229 -1.36 -9.28 16.31
N VAL A 230 -2.40 -8.71 16.92
CA VAL A 230 -2.29 -7.76 18.03
C VAL A 230 -3.02 -8.31 19.26
N PRO A 231 -2.31 -8.54 20.39
CA PRO A 231 -2.96 -8.92 21.64
C PRO A 231 -3.95 -7.85 22.15
N ALA A 232 -4.84 -8.26 23.05
CA ALA A 232 -5.69 -7.33 23.79
C ALA A 232 -4.85 -6.25 24.49
N GLY A 233 -5.31 -5.00 24.47
CA GLY A 233 -4.63 -3.88 25.09
C GLY A 233 -3.47 -3.28 24.27
N THR A 234 -3.17 -3.81 23.07
CA THR A 234 -2.12 -3.27 22.20
C THR A 234 -2.34 -1.79 21.90
N LYS A 235 -1.29 -0.97 22.03
CA LYS A 235 -1.38 0.48 21.74
C LYS A 235 -0.54 0.93 20.56
N LEU A 236 0.53 0.21 20.26
CA LEU A 236 1.50 0.61 19.25
C LEU A 236 1.92 -0.60 18.40
N VAL A 237 1.89 -0.42 17.09
CA VAL A 237 2.49 -1.34 16.13
C VAL A 237 3.46 -0.56 15.25
N GLU A 238 4.71 -1.02 15.20
CA GLU A 238 5.76 -0.43 14.37
C GLU A 238 6.17 -1.44 13.30
N LEU A 239 6.26 -0.98 12.05
CA LEU A 239 6.69 -1.79 10.92
C LEU A 239 7.94 -1.20 10.31
N THR A 240 8.88 -2.08 9.97
CA THR A 240 10.09 -1.72 9.24
C THR A 240 10.39 -2.76 8.18
N PHE A 241 10.62 -2.31 6.95
CA PHE A 241 11.14 -3.12 5.87
C PHE A 241 12.66 -3.18 5.96
N ARG A 242 13.23 -4.39 6.02
CA ARG A 242 14.68 -4.59 6.05
C ARG A 242 15.07 -5.76 5.16
N SER A 243 15.52 -5.46 3.94
CA SER A 243 16.03 -6.48 3.04
C SER A 243 17.49 -6.81 3.33
N GLU A 244 17.76 -8.03 3.77
CA GLU A 244 19.13 -8.50 4.03
C GLU A 244 19.96 -8.55 2.75
N LEU A 245 19.34 -8.88 1.61
CA LEU A 245 19.99 -8.90 0.30
C LEU A 245 20.43 -7.51 -0.13
N TYR A 246 19.57 -6.50 0.05
CA TYR A 246 19.91 -5.11 -0.25
C TYR A 246 21.08 -4.62 0.61
N GLU A 247 21.07 -4.91 1.92
CA GLU A 247 22.15 -4.53 2.82
C GLU A 247 23.49 -5.19 2.45
N ARG A 248 23.47 -6.48 2.09
CA ARG A 248 24.67 -7.19 1.60
C ARG A 248 25.15 -6.64 0.25
N GLY A 249 24.24 -6.40 -0.69
CA GLY A 249 24.56 -5.82 -2.00
C GLY A 249 25.19 -4.43 -1.88
N LYS A 250 24.60 -3.56 -1.06
CA LYS A 250 25.14 -2.23 -0.75
C LYS A 250 26.56 -2.30 -0.21
N LEU A 251 26.83 -3.21 0.73
CA LEU A 251 28.18 -3.42 1.27
C LEU A 251 29.17 -3.84 0.17
N ILE A 252 28.80 -4.81 -0.67
CA ILE A 252 29.64 -5.27 -1.79
C ILE A 252 29.93 -4.14 -2.80
N THR A 253 28.92 -3.34 -3.13
CA THR A 253 29.08 -2.18 -4.03
C THR A 253 30.04 -1.15 -3.43
N ILE A 254 29.88 -0.80 -2.14
CA ILE A 254 30.78 0.13 -1.45
C ILE A 254 32.21 -0.39 -1.47
N LEU A 255 32.42 -1.68 -1.13
CA LEU A 255 33.75 -2.29 -1.16
C LEU A 255 34.36 -2.27 -2.56
N SER A 256 33.58 -2.58 -3.60
CA SER A 256 34.02 -2.52 -4.99
C SER A 256 34.43 -1.11 -5.41
N LEU A 257 33.66 -0.09 -5.03
CA LEU A 257 33.97 1.32 -5.31
C LEU A 257 35.24 1.77 -4.58
N VAL A 258 35.44 1.35 -3.32
CA VAL A 258 36.67 1.64 -2.57
C VAL A 258 37.89 1.02 -3.27
N VAL A 259 37.80 -0.24 -3.69
CA VAL A 259 38.90 -0.92 -4.42
C VAL A 259 39.20 -0.21 -5.74
N LEU A 260 38.17 0.18 -6.49
CA LEU A 260 38.34 0.89 -7.77
C LEU A 260 38.96 2.26 -7.58
N LEU A 261 38.53 3.01 -6.55
CA LEU A 261 39.10 4.31 -6.21
C LEU A 261 40.57 4.19 -5.79
N LEU A 262 40.91 3.21 -4.95
CA LEU A 262 42.30 2.93 -4.55
C LEU A 262 43.16 2.57 -5.77
N GLY A 263 42.64 1.71 -6.67
CA GLY A 263 43.32 1.36 -7.92
C GLY A 263 43.60 2.58 -8.82
N LEU A 264 42.62 3.49 -8.93
CA LEU A 264 42.77 4.74 -9.68
C LEU A 264 43.84 5.66 -9.05
N LEU A 265 43.82 5.81 -7.72
CA LEU A 265 44.81 6.60 -6.99
C LEU A 265 46.23 6.04 -7.17
N VAL A 266 46.40 4.71 -7.11
CA VAL A 266 47.69 4.07 -7.39
C VAL A 266 48.14 4.30 -8.83
N ALA A 267 47.24 4.20 -9.81
CA ALA A 267 47.55 4.42 -11.22
C ALA A 267 48.00 5.88 -11.49
N VAL A 268 47.31 6.85 -10.89
CA VAL A 268 47.67 8.28 -10.99
C VAL A 268 49.02 8.55 -10.32
N ALA A 269 49.24 8.02 -9.11
CA ALA A 269 50.50 8.17 -8.39
C ALA A 269 51.70 7.55 -9.14
N ARG A 270 51.49 6.44 -9.87
CA ARG A 270 52.52 5.83 -10.72
C ARG A 270 52.83 6.69 -11.95
N ARG A 271 51.82 7.32 -12.58
CA ARG A 271 52.04 8.23 -13.71
C ARG A 271 52.82 9.49 -13.33
N GLY A 272 52.58 10.05 -12.13
CA GLY A 272 53.32 11.21 -11.63
C GLY A 272 54.77 10.93 -11.24
N ARG A 273 55.17 9.65 -11.10
CA ARG A 273 56.54 9.22 -10.74
C ARG A 273 57.41 8.84 -11.93
N ASN A 274 56.92 8.97 -13.17
CA ASN A 274 57.74 8.89 -14.39
C ASN A 274 58.01 10.31 -14.94
N PRO A 275 58.96 11.08 -14.37
CA PRO A 275 59.52 12.22 -15.08
C PRO A 275 60.44 11.70 -16.19
N HIS A 276 60.36 12.33 -17.35
CA HIS A 276 61.19 12.09 -18.54
C HIS A 276 62.68 11.88 -18.17
N GLY A 277 63.21 10.71 -18.54
CA GLY A 277 64.63 10.51 -18.78
C GLY A 277 64.97 10.82 -20.24
#